data_AF-A0A3D3YQL5-F1
#
_entry.id   AF-A0A3D3YQL5-F1
#
_cell.length_a   1.000
_cell.length_b   1.000
_cell.length_c   1.000
_cell.angle_alpha   90.00
_cell.angle_beta   90.00
_cell.angle_gamma   90.00
#
_symmetry.space_group_name_H-M   'P 1'
#
loop_
_entity.id
_entity.type
_entity.pdbx_description
1 polymer ?
#
loop_
_entity_poly.entity_id
_entity_poly.type
_entity_poly.pdbx_seq_one_letter_code
_entity_poly.pdbx_strand_id
1 'polypeptide(L)'
;DGAPTFIMRVFEVKPGSSTPSHSHSWEHEVFVLSGKGIVKGREKEGLLGEGTVVFVAPNEDHCFINTGSGPLRFICVIPLSHTP
;
A
#
# COMPACT_ATOMS: atom_id res chain seq x y z
N ASP A 1 -4.27 14.17 14.42
CA ASP A 1 -3.11 15.06 14.30
C ASP A 1 -2.19 14.95 15.48
N GLY A 2 -0.88 15.14 15.26
CA GLY A 2 0.13 15.20 16.32
C GLY A 2 0.95 13.91 16.57
N ALA A 3 0.82 12.89 15.72
CA ALA A 3 1.71 11.72 15.80
C ALA A 3 3.14 12.16 15.44
N PRO A 4 4.15 11.92 16.30
CA PRO A 4 5.50 12.47 16.10
C PRO A 4 6.35 11.66 15.10
N THR A 5 5.90 10.46 14.71
CA THR A 5 6.74 9.47 14.02
C THR A 5 6.17 8.96 12.71
N PHE A 6 4.85 8.90 12.56
CA PHE A 6 4.21 8.30 11.38
C PHE A 6 2.97 9.07 10.93
N ILE A 7 2.65 8.91 9.64
CA ILE A 7 1.40 9.35 9.03
C ILE A 7 0.64 8.09 8.59
N MET A 8 -0.63 8.03 8.96
CA MET A 8 -1.56 7.01 8.49
C MET A 8 -2.46 7.59 7.40
N ARG A 9 -2.59 6.86 6.29
CA ARG A 9 -3.45 7.23 5.15
C ARG A 9 -4.38 6.07 4.83
N VAL A 10 -5.59 6.39 4.35
CA VAL A 10 -6.50 5.41 3.77
C VAL A 10 -6.52 5.62 2.26
N PHE A 11 -6.22 4.55 1.53
CA PHE A 11 -6.34 4.54 0.07
C PHE A 11 -7.57 3.75 -0.34
N GLU A 12 -8.14 4.17 -1.48
CA GLU A 12 -9.19 3.45 -2.17
C GLU A 12 -8.85 3.37 -3.65
N VAL A 13 -8.66 2.15 -4.15
CA VAL A 13 -8.30 1.87 -5.55
C VAL A 13 -9.50 1.27 -6.25
N LYS A 14 -9.94 1.90 -7.35
CA LYS A 14 -11.08 1.42 -8.14
C LYS A 14 -10.77 0.10 -8.85
N PRO A 15 -11.79 -0.75 -9.13
CA PRO A 15 -11.61 -1.95 -9.94
C PRO A 15 -10.81 -1.70 -11.22
N GLY A 16 -9.83 -2.56 -11.51
CA GLY A 16 -8.97 -2.46 -12.70
C GLY A 16 -7.95 -1.31 -12.68
N SER A 17 -7.87 -0.54 -11.58
CA SER A 17 -6.87 0.53 -11.40
C SER A 17 -5.73 0.08 -10.49
N SER A 18 -4.66 0.87 -10.47
CA SER A 18 -3.55 0.70 -9.53
C SER A 18 -3.03 2.03 -9.01
N THR A 19 -2.25 1.98 -7.93
CA THR A 19 -1.35 3.09 -7.58
C THR A 19 -0.22 3.19 -8.62
N PRO A 20 0.48 4.33 -8.73
CA PRO A 20 1.72 4.38 -9.52
C PRO A 20 2.76 3.37 -8.99
N SER A 21 3.52 2.74 -9.89
CA SER A 21 4.74 2.01 -9.49
C SER A 21 5.79 3.02 -9.07
N HIS A 22 6.35 2.84 -7.89
CA HIS A 22 7.39 3.70 -7.36
C HIS A 22 8.23 2.99 -6.30
N SER A 23 9.37 3.59 -5.96
CA SER A 23 10.21 3.21 -4.84
C SER A 23 10.74 4.46 -4.14
N HIS A 24 11.14 4.29 -2.88
CA HIS A 24 11.72 5.35 -2.07
C HIS A 24 12.44 4.76 -0.85
N SER A 25 13.28 5.55 -0.18
CA SER A 25 14.17 5.09 0.90
C SER A 25 13.48 4.77 2.23
N TRP A 26 12.15 4.84 2.30
CA TRP A 26 11.38 4.49 3.49
C TRP A 26 10.45 3.30 3.26
N GLU A 27 10.04 2.70 4.36
CA GLU A 27 9.16 1.54 4.39
C GLU A 27 7.68 1.90 4.36
N HIS A 28 6.86 0.91 4.01
CA HIS A 28 5.41 0.96 4.25
C HIS A 28 4.98 -0.21 5.12
N GLU A 29 4.09 0.09 6.06
CA GLU A 29 3.26 -0.91 6.72
C GLU A 29 1.81 -0.73 6.23
N VAL A 30 1.22 -1.79 5.68
CA VAL A 30 -0.09 -1.74 5.03
C VAL A 30 -1.01 -2.80 5.62
N PHE A 31 -2.26 -2.41 5.86
CA PHE A 31 -3.33 -3.30 6.28
C PHE A 31 -4.53 -3.17 5.35
N VAL A 32 -4.96 -4.28 4.74
CA VAL A 32 -6.08 -4.28 3.79
C VAL A 32 -7.41 -4.35 4.53
N LEU A 33 -8.22 -3.30 4.36
CA LEU A 33 -9.54 -3.16 4.98
C LEU A 33 -10.62 -3.92 4.23
N SER A 34 -10.56 -3.95 2.89
CA SER A 34 -11.54 -4.63 2.05
C SER A 34 -11.05 -4.77 0.61
N GLY A 35 -11.67 -5.68 -0.14
CA GLY A 35 -11.41 -5.87 -1.57
C GLY A 35 -10.39 -6.97 -1.86
N LYS A 36 -10.04 -7.13 -3.14
CA LYS A 36 -9.07 -8.12 -3.62
C LYS A 36 -8.08 -7.43 -4.57
N GLY A 37 -6.82 -7.83 -4.50
CA GLY A 37 -5.78 -7.20 -5.31
C GLY A 37 -4.48 -7.99 -5.29
N ILE A 38 -3.47 -7.36 -5.85
CA ILE A 38 -2.07 -7.77 -5.70
C ILE A 38 -1.21 -6.57 -5.32
N VAL A 39 -0.21 -6.80 -4.50
CA VAL A 39 0.94 -5.90 -4.38
C VAL A 39 2.03 -6.45 -5.31
N LYS A 40 2.47 -5.64 -6.26
CA LYS A 40 3.48 -6.01 -7.24
C LYS A 40 4.75 -5.25 -6.94
N GLY A 41 5.83 -5.98 -6.71
CA GLY A 41 7.19 -5.44 -6.75
C GLY A 41 7.95 -5.89 -7.99
N ARG A 42 9.24 -5.58 -8.05
CA ARG A 42 10.07 -5.85 -9.24
C ARG A 42 10.18 -7.34 -9.59
N GLU A 43 10.27 -8.21 -8.58
CA GLU A 43 10.56 -9.64 -8.76
C GLU A 43 9.46 -10.55 -8.19
N LYS A 44 8.54 -10.02 -7.38
CA LYS A 44 7.53 -10.79 -6.67
C LYS A 44 6.19 -10.09 -6.65
N GLU A 45 5.13 -10.89 -6.55
CA GLU A 45 3.77 -10.44 -6.34
C GLU A 45 3.22 -11.09 -5.05
N GLY A 46 2.42 -10.32 -4.31
CA GLY A 46 1.71 -10.80 -3.13
C GLY A 46 0.20 -10.62 -3.31
N LEU A 47 -0.60 -11.62 -2.92
CA LEU A 47 -2.06 -11.51 -2.95
C LEU A 47 -2.55 -10.61 -1.84
N LEU A 48 -3.54 -9.78 -2.14
CA LEU A 48 -4.21 -8.91 -1.19
C LEU A 48 -5.67 -9.31 -1.02
N GLY A 49 -6.10 -9.38 0.24
CA GLY A 49 -7.49 -9.51 0.65
C GLY A 49 -7.71 -8.89 2.02
N GLU A 50 -8.95 -8.75 2.43
CA GLU A 50 -9.30 -8.26 3.78
C GLU A 50 -8.48 -8.95 4.87
N GLY A 51 -7.92 -8.16 5.79
CA GLY A 51 -7.09 -8.65 6.89
C GLY A 51 -5.63 -8.92 6.52
N THR A 52 -5.25 -8.81 5.24
CA THR A 52 -3.86 -8.98 4.81
C THR A 52 -2.99 -7.83 5.33
N VAL A 53 -1.83 -8.18 5.90
CA VAL A 53 -0.77 -7.24 6.28
C VAL A 53 0.36 -7.33 5.25
N VAL A 54 0.88 -6.18 4.83
CA VAL A 54 2.00 -6.09 3.89
C VAL A 54 3.07 -5.18 4.47
N PHE A 55 4.31 -5.66 4.44
CA PHE A 55 5.51 -4.86 4.66
C PHE A 55 6.21 -4.64 3.32
N VAL A 56 6.48 -3.38 2.99
CA VAL A 56 7.29 -2.99 1.83
C VAL A 56 8.58 -2.40 2.35
N ALA A 57 9.71 -3.02 2.03
CA ALA A 57 11.01 -2.57 2.52
C ALA A 57 11.46 -1.27 1.83
N PRO A 58 12.37 -0.50 2.45
CA PRO A 58 13.01 0.63 1.79
C PRO A 58 13.60 0.24 0.43
N ASN A 59 13.39 1.12 -0.56
CA ASN A 59 13.84 1.00 -1.95
C ASN A 59 13.23 -0.17 -2.75
N GLU A 60 12.27 -0.89 -2.17
CA GLU A 60 11.50 -1.89 -2.91
C GLU A 60 10.50 -1.19 -3.83
N ASP A 61 10.58 -1.46 -5.14
CA ASP A 61 9.55 -0.99 -6.08
C ASP A 61 8.23 -1.66 -5.73
N HIS A 62 7.15 -0.88 -5.72
CA HIS A 62 5.85 -1.37 -5.33
C HIS A 62 4.71 -0.62 -6.03
N CYS A 63 3.65 -1.38 -6.28
CA CYS A 63 2.38 -0.93 -6.83
C CYS A 63 1.24 -1.78 -6.25
N PHE A 64 0.14 -1.14 -5.84
CA PHE A 64 -1.07 -1.83 -5.37
C PHE A 64 -2.10 -1.84 -6.49
N ILE A 65 -2.48 -3.02 -6.94
CA ILE A 65 -3.35 -3.23 -8.10
C ILE A 65 -4.65 -3.87 -7.63
N ASN A 66 -5.78 -3.26 -7.96
CA ASN A 66 -7.09 -3.84 -7.68
C ASN A 66 -7.50 -4.81 -8.80
N THR A 67 -7.56 -6.10 -8.45
CA THR A 67 -7.95 -7.20 -9.34
C THR A 67 -9.37 -7.69 -9.08
N GLY A 68 -10.08 -7.09 -8.11
CA GLY A 68 -11.45 -7.42 -7.75
C GLY A 68 -12.51 -6.60 -8.51
N SER A 69 -13.78 -6.89 -8.21
CA SER A 69 -14.95 -6.19 -8.75
C SER A 69 -15.43 -5.01 -7.90
N GLY A 70 -14.93 -4.87 -6.67
CA GLY A 70 -15.23 -3.76 -5.76
C GLY A 70 -13.97 -2.99 -5.36
N PRO A 71 -14.08 -1.90 -4.57
CA PRO A 71 -12.94 -1.10 -4.14
C PRO A 71 -11.95 -1.90 -3.29
N LEU A 72 -10.65 -1.79 -3.62
CA LEU A 72 -9.57 -2.23 -2.75
C LEU A 72 -9.24 -1.07 -1.82
N ARG A 73 -9.49 -1.26 -0.51
CA ARG A 73 -9.25 -0.24 0.51
C ARG A 73 -8.20 -0.74 1.48
N PHE A 74 -7.23 0.10 1.79
CA PHE A 74 -6.17 -0.25 2.71
C PHE A 74 -5.66 0.97 3.48
N ILE A 75 -5.19 0.70 4.69
CA ILE A 75 -4.41 1.63 5.49
C ILE A 75 -2.96 1.51 5.04
N CYS A 76 -2.29 2.64 4.86
CA CYS A 76 -0.86 2.72 4.61
C CYS A 76 -0.24 3.67 5.65
N VAL A 77 0.71 3.14 6.42
CA VAL A 77 1.48 3.86 7.42
C VAL A 77 2.88 4.06 6.88
N ILE A 78 3.36 5.31 6.94
CA ILE A 78 4.72 5.70 6.55
C ILE A 78 5.33 6.59 7.64
N PRO A 79 6.66 6.72 7.71
CA PRO A 79 7.25 7.64 8.68
C PRO A 79 6.98 9.11 8.32
N LEU A 80 6.83 9.96 9.33
CA LEU A 80 6.47 11.39 9.20
C LEU A 80 7.53 12.22 8.46
N SER A 81 8.80 11.86 8.60
CA SER A 81 9.94 12.55 7.97
C SER A 81 9.99 12.47 6.44
N HIS A 82 8.97 11.90 5.80
CA HIS A 82 8.82 11.77 4.35
C HIS A 82 7.82 12.77 3.77
N THR A 83 7.52 13.83 4.53
CA THR A 83 6.81 15.00 4.00
C THR A 83 7.79 15.76 3.10
N PRO A 84 7.49 16.00 1.81
CA PRO A 84 8.32 16.88 0.99
C PRO A 84 8.41 18.29 1.57
#